data_AF-A0A085ZVM3-F1
#
_entry.id   AF-A0A085ZVM3-F1
#
_cell.length_a   1.000
_cell.length_b   1.000
_cell.length_c   1.000
_cell.angle_alpha   90.00
_cell.angle_beta   90.00
_cell.angle_gamma   90.00
#
_symmetry.space_group_name_H-M   'P 1'
#
loop_
_entity.id
_entity.type
_entity.pdbx_description
1 polymer ?
#
loop_
_entity_poly.entity_id
_entity_poly.type
_entity_poly.pdbx_seq_one_letter_code
_entity_poly.pdbx_strand_id
1 'polypeptide(L)'
;MSNSENFECGYTYHIYTHANGKDLIFRENENYKYFLEKLLKYIIPVAEIYAYCLMPNHFHLLVKFKDLNQIPGENEHKYLMKQFSNLLNSYAKAYNKRYDRRGSLFLDYLKRKRVGEEKYLIKLLHYIHNNPVSHGFVEDINNWKYSSYHSYINLAKESKIERKEMMQYFDTVNDFIEYHQSNVEYDFLRIE
;
A
#
# COMPACT_ATOMS: atom_id res chain seq x y z
N MET A 1 -15.23 9.38 14.86
CA MET A 1 -15.71 8.14 14.21
C MET A 1 -14.86 7.93 12.98
N SER A 2 -14.08 6.83 12.89
CA SER A 2 -13.25 6.58 11.71
C SER A 2 -14.17 6.33 10.52
N ASN A 3 -14.29 7.32 9.65
CA ASN A 3 -15.16 7.35 8.49
C ASN A 3 -14.50 6.55 7.34
N SER A 4 -14.28 5.26 7.56
CA SER A 4 -13.62 4.41 6.57
C SER A 4 -14.65 3.97 5.54
N GLU A 5 -14.52 4.49 4.31
CA GLU A 5 -15.44 4.24 3.20
C GLU A 5 -15.59 2.75 2.89
N ASN A 6 -16.74 2.34 2.36
CA ASN A 6 -16.91 0.97 1.87
C ASN A 6 -16.00 0.75 0.66
N PHE A 7 -15.52 -0.49 0.50
CA PHE A 7 -14.81 -0.87 -0.71
C PHE A 7 -15.82 -1.22 -1.80
N GLU A 8 -15.52 -0.78 -3.01
CA GLU A 8 -16.32 -1.00 -4.21
C GLU A 8 -15.39 -1.47 -5.32
N CYS A 9 -15.86 -2.40 -6.15
CA CYS A 9 -15.13 -2.89 -7.31
C CYS A 9 -14.94 -1.79 -8.36
N GLY A 10 -13.89 -1.88 -9.16
CA GLY A 10 -13.55 -0.89 -10.20
C GLY A 10 -12.94 0.42 -9.68
N TYR A 11 -12.94 0.67 -8.36
CA TYR A 11 -12.43 1.91 -7.78
C TYR A 11 -11.06 1.76 -7.12
N THR A 12 -10.36 2.89 -7.08
CA THR A 12 -9.02 3.03 -6.51
C THR A 12 -9.09 3.51 -5.07
N TYR A 13 -8.29 2.92 -4.18
CA TYR A 13 -8.22 3.25 -2.77
C TYR A 13 -6.77 3.40 -2.30
N HIS A 14 -6.55 4.44 -1.51
CA HIS A 14 -5.43 4.52 -0.58
C HIS A 14 -5.79 3.70 0.66
N ILE A 15 -4.94 2.75 1.04
CA ILE A 15 -5.15 1.87 2.19
C ILE A 15 -3.90 1.90 3.06
N TYR A 16 -4.07 2.07 4.37
CA TYR A 16 -2.95 2.14 5.29
C TYR A 16 -3.34 1.74 6.70
N THR A 17 -2.35 1.32 7.49
CA THR A 17 -2.52 1.07 8.93
C THR A 17 -1.18 1.15 9.63
N HIS A 18 -1.23 1.31 10.95
CA HIS A 18 -0.09 1.36 11.84
C HIS A 18 -0.06 0.15 12.78
N ALA A 19 1.12 -0.10 13.34
CA ALA A 19 1.28 -1.01 14.46
C ALA A 19 0.44 -0.54 15.65
N ASN A 20 0.02 -1.49 16.47
CA ASN A 20 -0.58 -1.20 17.76
C ASN A 20 0.52 -0.73 18.74
N GLY A 21 0.36 0.45 19.33
CA GLY A 21 1.32 1.02 20.28
C GLY A 21 2.66 1.38 19.64
N LYS A 22 3.76 0.91 20.25
CA LYS A 22 5.14 1.19 19.82
C LYS A 22 5.80 0.02 19.06
N ASP A 23 5.00 -0.97 18.66
CA ASP A 23 5.52 -2.15 17.96
C ASP A 23 6.02 -1.78 16.55
N LEU A 24 6.94 -2.59 16.03
CA LEU A 24 7.36 -2.55 14.63
C LEU A 24 6.69 -3.71 13.88
N ILE A 25 5.88 -3.41 12.87
CA ILE A 25 5.33 -4.40 11.93
C ILE A 25 6.46 -5.19 11.27
N PHE A 26 7.57 -4.53 10.92
CA PHE A 26 8.71 -5.16 10.27
C PHE A 26 10.00 -4.88 11.05
N ARG A 27 10.54 -5.91 11.71
CA ARG A 27 11.79 -5.83 12.47
C ARG A 27 13.01 -6.27 11.66
N GLU A 28 12.80 -7.08 10.64
CA GLU A 28 13.86 -7.71 9.85
C GLU A 28 13.39 -7.99 8.41
N ASN A 29 14.32 -8.33 7.52
CA ASN A 29 14.04 -8.50 6.09
C ASN A 29 12.96 -9.55 5.80
N GLU A 30 12.91 -10.63 6.58
CA GLU A 30 11.99 -11.75 6.45
C GLU A 30 10.55 -11.32 6.71
N ASN A 31 10.35 -10.32 7.57
CA ASN A 31 9.03 -9.76 7.86
C ASN A 31 8.46 -9.07 6.61
N TYR A 32 9.27 -8.23 5.95
CA TYR A 32 8.88 -7.57 4.71
C TYR A 32 8.57 -8.57 3.59
N LYS A 33 9.46 -9.56 3.39
CA LYS A 33 9.27 -10.61 2.37
C LYS A 33 7.95 -11.37 2.59
N TYR A 34 7.72 -11.83 3.82
CA TYR A 34 6.52 -12.58 4.16
C TYR A 34 5.24 -11.75 3.99
N PHE A 35 5.27 -10.45 4.31
CA PHE A 35 4.13 -9.58 4.07
C PHE A 35 3.84 -9.42 2.57
N LEU A 36 4.86 -9.20 1.75
CA LEU A 36 4.71 -9.13 0.29
C LEU A 36 4.16 -10.45 -0.28
N GLU A 37 4.59 -11.60 0.22
CA GLU A 37 4.00 -12.90 -0.16
C GLU A 37 2.50 -12.98 0.16
N LYS A 38 2.07 -12.47 1.33
CA LYS A 38 0.63 -12.41 1.67
C LYS A 38 -0.13 -11.40 0.82
N LEU A 39 0.50 -10.29 0.48
CA LEU A 39 -0.04 -9.30 -0.43
C LEU A 39 -0.33 -9.93 -1.82
N LEU A 40 0.64 -10.66 -2.36
CA LEU A 40 0.47 -11.40 -3.61
C LEU A 40 -0.62 -12.48 -3.50
N LYS A 41 -0.71 -13.18 -2.36
CA LYS A 41 -1.70 -14.24 -2.17
C LYS A 41 -3.14 -13.73 -2.06
N TYR A 42 -3.36 -12.65 -1.33
CA TYR A 42 -4.71 -12.22 -0.94
C TYR A 42 -5.22 -11.00 -1.71
N ILE A 43 -4.35 -10.09 -2.13
CA ILE A 43 -4.77 -8.82 -2.74
C ILE A 43 -4.73 -8.87 -4.27
N ILE A 44 -3.65 -9.40 -4.87
CA ILE A 44 -3.54 -9.51 -6.34
C ILE A 44 -4.74 -10.22 -7.01
N PRO A 45 -5.37 -11.26 -6.41
CA PRO A 45 -6.55 -11.87 -7.01
C PRO A 45 -7.74 -10.91 -7.18
N VAL A 46 -7.87 -9.91 -6.30
CA VAL A 46 -9.04 -9.01 -6.24
C VAL A 46 -8.72 -7.56 -6.63
N ALA A 47 -7.44 -7.20 -6.72
CA ALA A 47 -7.02 -5.84 -6.99
C ALA A 47 -5.71 -5.80 -7.80
N GLU A 48 -5.54 -4.70 -8.52
CA GLU A 48 -4.27 -4.27 -9.08
C GLU A 48 -3.59 -3.36 -8.08
N ILE A 49 -2.31 -3.60 -7.82
CA ILE A 49 -1.51 -2.77 -6.92
C ILE A 49 -0.78 -1.76 -7.78
N TYR A 50 -1.05 -0.47 -7.58
CA TYR A 50 -0.29 0.60 -8.23
C TYR A 50 0.95 0.96 -7.42
N ALA A 51 0.83 1.04 -6.10
CA ALA A 51 1.95 1.37 -5.25
C ALA A 51 1.87 0.72 -3.88
N TYR A 52 3.03 0.53 -3.27
CA TYR A 52 3.17 0.18 -1.87
C TYR A 52 4.41 0.85 -1.27
N CYS A 53 4.35 1.08 0.04
CA CYS A 53 5.51 1.38 0.86
C CYS A 53 5.34 0.72 2.23
N LEU A 54 6.30 -0.13 2.60
CA LEU A 54 6.34 -0.81 3.89
C LEU A 54 7.41 -0.13 4.75
N MET A 55 7.02 0.39 5.92
CA MET A 55 7.91 1.03 6.89
C MET A 55 7.82 0.33 8.24
N PRO A 56 8.85 0.42 9.10
CA PRO A 56 8.96 -0.42 10.29
C PRO A 56 7.68 -0.50 11.13
N ASN A 57 6.94 0.59 11.30
CA ASN A 57 5.73 0.66 12.13
C ASN A 57 4.41 0.84 11.34
N HIS A 58 4.42 0.97 10.01
CA HIS A 58 3.21 1.19 9.22
C HIS A 58 3.39 0.85 7.74
N PHE A 59 2.30 0.79 6.98
CA PHE A 59 2.39 0.61 5.53
C PHE A 59 1.32 1.40 4.79
N HIS A 60 1.60 1.69 3.54
CA HIS A 60 0.69 2.32 2.58
C HIS A 60 0.55 1.45 1.34
N LEU A 61 -0.67 1.33 0.82
CA LEU A 61 -1.02 0.67 -0.43
C LEU A 61 -1.90 1.60 -1.26
N LEU A 62 -1.68 1.62 -2.57
CA LEU A 62 -2.57 2.20 -3.56
C LEU A 62 -3.04 1.08 -4.47
N VAL A 63 -4.33 0.76 -4.43
CA VAL A 63 -4.90 -0.39 -5.14
C VAL A 63 -6.15 0.01 -5.90
N LYS A 64 -6.34 -0.55 -7.10
CA LYS A 64 -7.60 -0.52 -7.82
C LYS A 64 -8.25 -1.89 -7.73
N PHE A 65 -9.45 -1.95 -7.16
CA PHE A 65 -10.17 -3.22 -7.13
C PHE A 65 -10.61 -3.58 -8.54
N LYS A 66 -10.44 -4.85 -8.89
CA LYS A 66 -10.87 -5.38 -10.19
C LYS A 66 -12.39 -5.31 -10.28
N ASP A 67 -12.91 -5.21 -11.49
CA ASP A 67 -14.34 -5.45 -11.73
C ASP A 67 -14.61 -6.95 -11.59
N LEU A 68 -15.28 -7.33 -10.51
CA LEU A 68 -15.54 -8.73 -10.18
C LEU A 68 -16.98 -9.07 -10.57
N ASN A 69 -17.15 -9.59 -11.78
CA ASN A 69 -18.45 -10.01 -12.32
C ASN A 69 -19.23 -10.99 -11.41
N GLN A 70 -18.54 -11.72 -10.53
CA GLN A 70 -19.14 -12.64 -9.57
C GLN A 70 -18.45 -12.53 -8.21
N ILE A 71 -19.15 -11.97 -7.24
CA ILE A 71 -18.76 -11.99 -5.83
C ILE A 71 -19.60 -13.05 -5.12
N PRO A 72 -19.02 -13.93 -4.29
CA PRO A 72 -19.76 -15.05 -3.70
C PRO A 72 -20.78 -14.57 -2.66
N GLY A 73 -22.02 -14.25 -3.07
CA GLY A 73 -23.19 -14.03 -2.19
C GLY A 73 -23.05 -12.98 -1.07
N GLU A 74 -21.93 -12.25 -1.02
CA GLU A 74 -21.57 -11.25 -0.02
C GLU A 74 -21.56 -9.88 -0.70
N ASN A 75 -21.87 -8.80 0.03
CA ASN A 75 -21.65 -7.43 -0.45
C ASN A 75 -20.16 -7.21 -0.78
N GLU A 76 -19.86 -6.44 -1.84
CA GLU A 76 -18.49 -6.22 -2.33
C GLU A 76 -17.51 -5.80 -1.23
N HIS A 77 -17.93 -4.85 -0.39
CA HIS A 77 -17.10 -4.37 0.71
C HIS A 77 -16.68 -5.49 1.64
N LYS A 78 -17.62 -6.36 2.01
CA LYS A 78 -17.37 -7.47 2.93
C LYS A 78 -16.38 -8.47 2.32
N TYR A 79 -16.57 -8.80 1.04
CA TYR A 79 -15.68 -9.70 0.33
C TYR A 79 -14.25 -9.15 0.19
N LEU A 80 -14.11 -7.88 -0.20
CA LEU A 80 -12.82 -7.21 -0.35
C LEU A 80 -12.12 -7.04 1.01
N MET A 81 -12.86 -6.62 2.04
CA MET A 81 -12.36 -6.49 3.41
C MET A 81 -11.89 -7.82 4.00
N LYS A 82 -12.54 -8.93 3.63
CA LYS A 82 -12.14 -10.28 4.03
C LYS A 82 -10.75 -10.64 3.50
N GLN A 83 -10.35 -10.16 2.32
CA GLN A 83 -9.01 -10.38 1.79
C GLN A 83 -7.94 -9.68 2.62
N PHE A 84 -8.17 -8.41 3.00
CA PHE A 84 -7.26 -7.69 3.91
C PHE A 84 -7.23 -8.33 5.30
N SER A 85 -8.39 -8.73 5.82
CA SER A 85 -8.47 -9.48 7.08
C SER A 85 -7.64 -10.76 7.04
N ASN A 86 -7.73 -11.53 5.95
CA ASN A 86 -6.95 -12.76 5.78
C ASN A 86 -5.44 -12.48 5.72
N LEU A 87 -5.02 -11.45 4.98
CA LEU A 87 -3.63 -11.01 4.90
C LEU A 87 -3.09 -10.62 6.28
N LEU A 88 -3.73 -9.66 6.95
CA LEU A 88 -3.26 -9.09 8.21
C LEU A 88 -3.28 -10.13 9.33
N ASN A 89 -4.33 -10.96 9.41
CA ASN A 89 -4.38 -12.05 10.39
C ASN A 89 -3.33 -13.13 10.13
N SER A 90 -3.10 -13.50 8.86
CA SER A 90 -2.06 -14.48 8.53
C SER A 90 -0.67 -13.96 8.89
N TYR A 91 -0.42 -12.67 8.65
CA TYR A 91 0.83 -12.01 8.99
C TYR A 91 1.01 -11.91 10.51
N ALA A 92 0.03 -11.33 11.23
CA ALA A 92 0.09 -11.12 12.67
C ALA A 92 0.25 -12.44 13.45
N LYS A 93 -0.42 -13.53 13.03
CA LYS A 93 -0.25 -14.86 13.65
C LYS A 93 1.19 -15.38 13.52
N ALA A 94 1.79 -15.25 12.33
CA ALA A 94 3.15 -15.69 12.10
C ALA A 94 4.17 -14.82 12.87
N TYR A 95 3.94 -13.50 12.87
CA TYR A 95 4.74 -12.54 13.63
C TYR A 95 4.68 -12.84 15.13
N ASN A 96 3.49 -13.00 15.70
CA ASN A 96 3.29 -13.30 17.12
C ASN A 96 3.97 -14.61 17.51
N LYS A 97 3.87 -15.65 16.67
CA LYS A 97 4.59 -16.92 16.90
C LYS A 97 6.10 -16.74 16.85
N ARG A 98 6.63 -15.94 15.91
CA ARG A 98 8.07 -15.73 15.74
C ARG A 98 8.70 -14.98 16.90
N TYR A 99 7.99 -14.02 17.49
CA TYR A 99 8.51 -13.14 18.54
C TYR A 99 7.93 -13.40 19.93
N ASP A 100 7.28 -14.55 20.13
CA ASP A 100 6.57 -14.91 21.37
C ASP A 100 5.67 -13.76 21.90
N ARG A 101 4.99 -13.08 20.97
CA ARG A 101 4.16 -11.91 21.26
C ARG A 101 2.69 -12.32 21.35
N ARG A 102 1.93 -11.61 22.20
CA ARG A 102 0.47 -11.76 22.33
C ARG A 102 -0.26 -10.46 21.95
N GLY A 103 -1.54 -10.59 21.58
CA GLY A 103 -2.42 -9.46 21.24
C GLY A 103 -2.36 -9.01 19.77
N SER A 104 -3.15 -7.98 19.44
CA SER A 104 -3.22 -7.43 18.08
C SER A 104 -1.92 -6.72 17.69
N LEU A 105 -1.41 -6.99 16.48
CA LEU A 105 -0.21 -6.33 15.93
C LEU A 105 -0.54 -4.98 15.27
N PHE A 106 -1.72 -4.86 14.65
CA PHE A 106 -2.15 -3.66 13.93
C PHE A 106 -3.19 -2.91 14.76
N LEU A 107 -3.37 -1.62 14.51
CA LEU A 107 -4.52 -0.88 15.01
C LEU A 107 -5.83 -1.50 14.50
N ASP A 108 -6.89 -1.39 15.30
CA ASP A 108 -8.15 -2.13 15.11
C ASP A 108 -8.83 -1.90 13.75
N TYR A 109 -8.59 -0.76 13.09
CA TYR A 109 -9.21 -0.45 11.80
C TYR A 109 -8.18 -0.19 10.70
N LEU A 110 -8.43 -0.83 9.54
CA LEU A 110 -7.73 -0.54 8.29
C LEU A 110 -8.25 0.77 7.72
N LYS A 111 -7.44 1.83 7.76
CA LYS A 111 -7.78 3.12 7.18
C LYS A 111 -7.79 3.01 5.66
N ARG A 112 -8.76 3.70 5.05
CA ARG A 112 -8.97 3.67 3.60
C ARG A 112 -9.69 4.93 3.12
N LYS A 113 -9.28 5.38 1.94
CA LYS A 113 -9.85 6.54 1.26
C LYS A 113 -9.88 6.29 -0.25
N ARG A 114 -11.05 6.46 -0.85
CA ARG A 114 -11.28 6.35 -2.29
C ARG A 114 -10.55 7.49 -3.01
N VAL A 115 -9.96 7.15 -4.15
CA VAL A 115 -9.19 8.06 -5.00
C VAL A 115 -10.01 8.28 -6.27
N GLY A 116 -10.65 9.45 -6.36
CA GLY A 116 -11.51 9.79 -7.49
C GLY A 116 -10.87 10.72 -8.53
N GLU A 117 -9.93 11.57 -8.12
CA GLU A 117 -9.34 12.58 -8.99
C GLU A 117 -7.91 12.19 -9.42
N GLU A 118 -7.61 12.37 -10.70
CA GLU A 118 -6.30 12.06 -11.29
C GLU A 118 -5.14 12.83 -10.63
N LYS A 119 -5.34 14.14 -10.40
CA LYS A 119 -4.33 14.96 -9.69
C LYS A 119 -4.05 14.41 -8.29
N TYR A 120 -5.09 13.96 -7.58
CA TYR A 120 -4.94 13.35 -6.28
C TYR A 120 -4.22 12.00 -6.38
N LEU A 121 -4.55 11.17 -7.37
CA LEU A 121 -3.90 9.88 -7.63
C LEU A 121 -2.38 10.03 -7.82
N ILE A 122 -1.94 10.97 -8.65
CA ILE A 122 -0.51 11.20 -8.95
C ILE A 122 0.22 11.74 -7.72
N LYS A 123 -0.36 12.71 -7.00
CA LYS A 123 0.22 13.21 -5.74
C LYS A 123 0.30 12.11 -4.67
N LEU A 124 -0.68 11.21 -4.62
CA LEU A 124 -0.70 10.10 -3.68
C LEU A 124 0.37 9.05 -4.03
N LEU A 125 0.58 8.75 -5.30
CA LEU A 125 1.68 7.89 -5.76
C LEU A 125 3.03 8.43 -5.25
N HIS A 126 3.26 9.73 -5.46
CA HIS A 126 4.44 10.43 -4.96
C HIS A 126 4.57 10.33 -3.44
N TYR A 127 3.49 10.64 -2.71
CA TYR A 127 3.45 10.56 -1.25
C TYR A 127 3.84 9.18 -0.72
N ILE A 128 3.27 8.11 -1.29
CA ILE A 128 3.53 6.74 -0.85
C ILE A 128 5.00 6.38 -1.02
N HIS A 129 5.58 6.70 -2.18
CA HIS A 129 6.98 6.37 -2.45
C HIS A 129 7.96 7.23 -1.63
N ASN A 130 7.65 8.51 -1.40
CA ASN A 130 8.49 9.42 -0.62
C ASN A 130 8.29 9.32 0.89
N ASN A 131 7.34 8.51 1.36
CA ASN A 131 7.07 8.36 2.79
C ASN A 131 8.30 7.96 3.63
N PRO A 132 9.20 7.06 3.18
CA PRO A 132 10.43 6.75 3.88
C PRO A 132 11.35 7.95 4.12
N VAL A 133 11.39 8.88 3.15
CA VAL A 133 12.15 10.13 3.25
C VAL A 133 11.46 11.09 4.22
N SER A 134 10.15 11.29 4.07
CA SER A 134 9.35 12.15 4.94
C SER A 134 9.41 11.75 6.43
N HIS A 135 9.53 10.45 6.71
CA HIS A 135 9.66 9.92 8.08
C HIS A 135 11.11 9.78 8.55
N GLY A 136 12.10 10.19 7.74
CA GLY A 136 13.52 10.20 8.11
C GLY A 136 14.16 8.81 8.19
N PHE A 137 13.58 7.80 7.52
CA PHE A 137 14.20 6.47 7.46
C PHE A 137 15.39 6.42 6.49
N VAL A 138 15.35 7.24 5.43
CA VAL A 138 16.41 7.40 4.43
C VAL A 138 16.44 8.86 3.95
N GLU A 139 17.60 9.33 3.49
CA GLU A 139 17.74 10.66 2.87
C GLU A 139 17.33 10.67 1.39
N ASP A 140 17.42 9.51 0.73
CA ASP A 140 17.12 9.33 -0.69
C ASP A 140 16.13 8.16 -0.86
N ILE A 141 15.07 8.39 -1.63
CA ILE A 141 14.05 7.41 -2.01
C ILE A 141 14.65 6.11 -2.59
N ASN A 142 15.78 6.21 -3.30
CA ASN A 142 16.50 5.07 -3.87
C ASN A 142 17.06 4.12 -2.82
N ASN A 143 17.22 4.57 -1.58
CA ASN A 143 17.75 3.74 -0.50
C ASN A 143 16.66 2.92 0.21
N TRP A 144 15.37 3.14 -0.11
CA TRP A 144 14.27 2.38 0.48
C TRP A 144 13.77 1.23 -0.40
N LYS A 145 14.37 0.06 -0.21
CA LYS A 145 14.06 -1.16 -0.98
C LYS A 145 12.65 -1.75 -0.77
N TYR A 146 11.91 -1.27 0.23
CA TYR A 146 10.58 -1.79 0.60
C TYR A 146 9.42 -0.90 0.12
N SER A 147 9.64 -0.22 -0.99
CA SER A 147 8.60 0.46 -1.75
C SER A 147 8.51 -0.09 -3.18
N SER A 148 7.41 0.19 -3.86
CA SER A 148 7.25 -0.07 -5.29
C SER A 148 8.07 0.86 -6.18
N TYR A 149 8.75 1.89 -5.66
CA TYR A 149 9.45 2.89 -6.48
C TYR A 149 10.46 2.27 -7.46
N HIS A 150 11.27 1.31 -6.99
CA HIS A 150 12.23 0.61 -7.86
C HIS A 150 11.58 -0.18 -9.01
N SER A 151 10.32 -0.56 -8.85
CA SER A 151 9.57 -1.21 -9.91
C SER A 151 9.23 -0.25 -11.04
N TYR A 152 9.09 1.04 -10.76
CA TYR A 152 8.79 2.08 -11.76
C TYR A 152 10.03 2.53 -12.53
N ILE A 153 11.17 2.65 -11.86
CA ILE A 153 12.43 3.07 -12.52
C ILE A 153 13.11 1.94 -13.31
N ASN A 154 12.62 0.71 -13.20
CA ASN A 154 13.11 -0.46 -13.94
C ASN A 154 11.95 -1.19 -14.64
N LEU A 155 11.43 -0.59 -15.71
CA LEU A 155 10.30 -1.13 -16.46
C LEU A 155 10.63 -2.45 -17.18
N ALA A 156 11.90 -2.68 -17.53
CA ALA A 156 12.36 -3.91 -18.20
C ALA A 156 12.24 -5.15 -17.31
N LYS A 157 12.33 -4.98 -15.98
CA LYS A 157 12.13 -6.07 -15.03
C LYS A 157 10.64 -6.37 -14.87
N GLU A 158 10.27 -7.65 -14.93
CA GLU A 158 8.90 -8.09 -14.62
C GLU A 158 8.51 -7.68 -13.20
N SER A 159 7.29 -7.20 -13.04
CA SER A 159 6.73 -6.84 -11.75
C SER A 159 5.33 -7.39 -11.58
N LYS A 160 4.94 -7.61 -10.33
CA LYS A 160 3.59 -8.02 -9.94
C LYS A 160 2.67 -6.84 -9.62
N ILE A 161 3.20 -5.62 -9.66
CA ILE A 161 2.40 -4.39 -9.56
C ILE A 161 1.98 -3.92 -10.96
N GLU A 162 0.82 -3.29 -11.06
CA GLU A 162 0.36 -2.65 -12.29
C GLU A 162 1.02 -1.27 -12.42
N ARG A 163 1.87 -1.12 -13.44
CA ARG A 163 2.65 0.10 -13.68
C ARG A 163 2.13 0.89 -14.85
N LYS A 164 1.52 0.25 -15.84
CA LYS A 164 1.17 0.86 -17.12
C LYS A 164 0.15 1.96 -16.94
N GLU A 165 -0.88 1.72 -16.13
CA GLU A 165 -1.90 2.73 -15.84
C GLU A 165 -1.33 3.95 -15.10
N MET A 166 -0.32 3.77 -14.26
CA MET A 166 0.33 4.91 -13.59
C MET A 166 1.38 5.59 -14.48
N MET A 167 2.07 4.84 -15.33
CA MET A 167 3.07 5.38 -16.25
C MET A 167 2.45 6.16 -17.40
N GLN A 168 1.15 6.05 -17.66
CA GLN A 168 0.48 6.88 -18.67
C GLN A 168 0.52 8.39 -18.35
N TYR A 169 0.77 8.76 -17.09
CA TYR A 169 0.88 10.14 -16.63
C TYR A 169 2.30 10.73 -16.79
N PHE A 170 3.25 9.95 -17.30
CA PHE A 170 4.64 10.34 -17.47
C PHE A 170 5.12 9.94 -18.87
N ASP A 171 5.66 10.88 -19.64
CA ASP A 171 6.14 10.59 -20.99
C ASP A 171 7.33 9.62 -20.98
N THR A 172 8.18 9.72 -19.96
CA THR A 172 9.37 8.90 -19.77
C THR A 172 9.54 8.46 -18.32
N VAL A 173 10.42 7.47 -18.11
CA VAL A 173 10.87 7.09 -16.76
C VAL A 173 11.61 8.24 -16.07
N ASN A 174 12.28 9.11 -16.83
CA ASN A 174 12.96 10.27 -16.26
C ASN A 174 11.96 11.29 -15.72
N ASP A 175 10.84 11.55 -16.42
CA ASP A 175 9.79 12.45 -15.92
C ASP A 175 9.19 11.92 -14.60
N PHE A 176 9.02 10.59 -14.49
CA PHE A 176 8.61 9.95 -13.24
C PHE A 176 9.64 10.18 -12.11
N ILE A 177 10.94 10.04 -12.40
CA ILE A 177 12.02 10.26 -11.42
C ILE A 177 12.05 11.72 -10.99
N GLU A 178 12.05 12.65 -11.94
CA GLU A 178 12.06 14.10 -11.69
C GLU A 178 10.84 14.53 -10.88
N TYR A 179 9.66 13.99 -11.20
CA TYR A 179 8.46 14.23 -10.41
C TYR A 179 8.63 13.75 -8.96
N HIS A 180 9.24 12.58 -8.73
CA HIS A 180 9.49 12.04 -7.39
C HIS A 180 10.59 12.78 -6.61
N GLN A 181 11.43 13.54 -7.29
CA GLN A 181 12.44 14.43 -6.69
C GLN A 181 11.92 15.85 -6.48
N SER A 182 10.73 16.17 -6.99
CA SER A 182 10.14 17.50 -6.89
C SER A 182 9.48 17.74 -5.52
N ASN A 183 9.31 19.02 -5.17
CA ASN A 183 8.58 19.40 -3.97
C ASN A 183 7.07 19.40 -4.24
N VAL A 184 6.40 18.30 -3.88
CA VAL A 184 4.93 18.17 -4.00
C VAL A 184 4.25 18.47 -2.68
N GLU A 185 3.32 19.44 -2.67
CA GLU A 185 2.46 19.69 -1.51
C GLU A 185 1.30 18.69 -1.45
N TYR A 186 1.12 18.07 -0.29
CA TYR A 186 0.09 17.07 -0.01
C TYR A 186 -1.10 17.70 0.75
N ASP A 187 -1.94 18.43 0.03
CA ASP A 187 -3.11 19.13 0.59
C ASP A 187 -4.08 18.20 1.34
N PHE A 188 -4.07 16.91 0.98
CA PHE A 188 -4.91 15.88 1.57
C PHE A 188 -4.43 15.38 2.94
N LEU A 189 -3.19 15.66 3.35
CA LEU A 189 -2.70 15.33 4.70
C LEU A 189 -3.30 16.24 5.77
N ARG A 190 -3.83 17.41 5.39
CA ARG A 190 -4.49 18.35 6.30
C ARG A 190 -5.89 17.89 6.73
N ILE A 191 -6.36 16.75 6.22
CA ILE A 191 -7.71 16.19 6.42
C ILE A 191 -7.65 14.89 7.25
N GLU A 192 -6.46 14.42 7.66
CA GLU A 192 -6.29 13.20 8.49
C GLU A 192 -6.25 13.47 10.00
#